data_AF-A0A6P3ZET8-F1
#
_entry.id   AF-A0A6P3ZET8-F1
#
_cell.length_a   1.000
_cell.length_b   1.000
_cell.length_c   1.000
_cell.angle_alpha   90.00
_cell.angle_beta   90.00
_cell.angle_gamma   90.00
#
_symmetry.space_group_name_H-M   'P 1'
#
loop_
_entity.id
_entity.type
_entity.pdbx_description
1 polymer ?
#
loop_
_entity_poly.entity_id
_entity_poly.type
_entity_poly.pdbx_seq_one_letter_code
_entity_poly.pdbx_strand_id
1 'polypeptide(L)'
;MAMKLGHIEHNVINSLEEWSRLNCPIEILPELKRIVFKVITHIFMGADDDPVVADMESLFTELHAGLFSLNVNLPGFAFHKAIKARKKLVKILSYVIERKTKALNKEPEKGKRDMIDLLMGVEDDDGKKLEEEDIIDLLIMFVVDGHESSALGTMWGLINLAENPEVFKKAKEEQEMIVRNRPSTQKGLTFREIKSMTYLPKVIDEMMRKTSINFAAFRHAIEDVNMDGYLIPKGWKILVWYRAIHMDPQIDPNPHEFNLKRWDNDGVKTGAFIPFGAGTRICPERDLAINTICR
;
A
#
# COMPACT_ATOMS: atom_id res chain seq x y z
N MET A 1 1.90 10.11 -12.17
CA MET A 1 1.47 8.69 -12.07
C MET A 1 1.90 7.86 -13.28
N ALA A 2 1.74 8.32 -14.54
CA ALA A 2 2.23 7.64 -15.76
C ALA A 2 3.72 7.21 -15.69
N MET A 3 4.58 8.11 -15.21
CA MET A 3 6.04 7.93 -15.12
C MET A 3 6.49 6.85 -14.12
N LYS A 4 5.61 6.43 -13.20
CA LYS A 4 5.91 5.46 -12.12
C LYS A 4 5.61 4.01 -12.53
N LEU A 5 4.86 3.79 -13.62
CA LEU A 5 4.44 2.45 -14.06
C LEU A 5 5.60 1.63 -14.62
N GLY A 6 6.43 2.21 -15.48
CA GLY A 6 7.60 1.52 -16.04
C GLY A 6 8.63 1.13 -14.97
N HIS A 7 8.75 1.91 -13.90
CA HIS A 7 9.64 1.59 -12.78
C HIS A 7 9.13 0.39 -11.95
N ILE A 8 7.81 0.33 -11.67
CA ILE A 8 7.19 -0.82 -11.02
C ILE A 8 7.42 -2.08 -11.85
N GLU A 9 7.10 -2.01 -13.14
CA GLU A 9 7.26 -3.14 -14.07
C GLU A 9 8.73 -3.60 -14.15
N HIS A 10 9.69 -2.67 -14.22
CA HIS A 10 11.10 -3.01 -14.26
C HIS A 10 11.58 -3.77 -13.02
N ASN A 11 11.23 -3.31 -11.81
CA ASN A 11 11.62 -4.00 -10.58
C ASN A 11 10.96 -5.38 -10.47
N VAL A 12 9.67 -5.47 -10.77
CA VAL A 12 8.93 -6.74 -10.72
C VAL A 12 9.54 -7.75 -11.70
N ILE A 13 9.78 -7.35 -12.96
CA ILE A 13 10.39 -8.23 -13.97
C ILE A 13 11.78 -8.69 -13.53
N ASN A 14 12.66 -7.77 -13.10
CA ASN A 14 14.01 -8.14 -12.68
C ASN A 14 13.99 -9.14 -11.52
N SER A 15 13.13 -8.93 -10.53
CA SER A 15 13.00 -9.85 -9.40
C SER A 15 12.41 -11.20 -9.82
N LEU A 16 11.41 -11.23 -10.70
CA LEU A 16 10.87 -12.49 -11.24
C LEU A 16 11.92 -13.26 -12.04
N GLU A 17 12.73 -12.57 -12.85
CA GLU A 17 13.84 -13.17 -13.58
C GLU A 17 14.90 -13.74 -12.64
N GLU A 18 15.28 -13.00 -11.59
CA GLU A 18 16.20 -13.47 -10.56
C GLU A 18 15.66 -14.72 -9.87
N TRP A 19 14.42 -14.68 -9.39
CA TRP A 19 13.77 -15.83 -8.73
C TRP A 19 13.67 -17.04 -9.65
N SER A 20 13.41 -16.84 -10.95
CA SER A 20 13.33 -17.94 -11.92
C SER A 20 14.65 -18.67 -12.14
N ARG A 21 15.79 -18.03 -11.83
CA ARG A 21 17.13 -18.62 -11.91
C ARG A 21 17.54 -19.33 -10.63
N LEU A 22 16.79 -19.17 -9.54
CA LEU A 22 17.04 -19.85 -8.27
C LEU A 22 16.59 -21.32 -8.38
N ASN A 23 17.48 -22.23 -7.99
CA ASN A 23 17.18 -23.66 -7.91
C ASN A 23 16.69 -24.09 -6.51
N CYS A 24 16.24 -23.14 -5.68
CA CYS A 24 15.76 -23.39 -4.34
C CYS A 24 14.44 -22.64 -4.07
N PRO A 25 13.62 -23.10 -3.11
CA PRO A 25 12.44 -22.38 -2.66
C PRO A 25 12.80 -21.00 -2.10
N ILE A 26 11.92 -20.03 -2.32
CA ILE A 26 12.01 -18.68 -1.75
C ILE A 26 10.92 -18.45 -0.71
N GLU A 27 11.22 -17.63 0.29
CA GLU A 27 10.19 -17.07 1.17
C GLU A 27 9.56 -15.86 0.47
N ILE A 28 8.31 -15.98 0.04
CA ILE A 28 7.69 -14.98 -0.84
C ILE A 28 7.48 -13.62 -0.17
N LEU A 29 7.17 -13.58 1.13
CA LEU A 29 6.86 -12.32 1.83
C LEU A 29 8.09 -11.41 2.00
N PRO A 30 9.25 -11.87 2.50
CA PRO A 30 10.46 -11.06 2.52
C PRO A 30 10.84 -10.50 1.13
N GLU A 31 10.71 -11.33 0.09
CA GLU A 31 11.03 -10.94 -1.28
C GLU A 31 10.05 -9.89 -1.83
N LEU A 32 8.75 -10.06 -1.60
CA LEU A 32 7.74 -9.06 -1.93
C LEU A 32 7.93 -7.75 -1.17
N LYS A 33 8.30 -7.82 0.12
CA LYS A 33 8.64 -6.62 0.90
C LYS A 33 9.77 -5.84 0.26
N ARG A 34 10.84 -6.49 -0.20
CA ARG A 34 11.95 -5.81 -0.89
C ARG A 34 11.50 -5.11 -2.17
N ILE A 35 10.70 -5.79 -3.01
CA ILE A 35 10.17 -5.20 -4.25
C ILE A 35 9.30 -3.98 -3.94
N VAL A 36 8.34 -4.14 -3.04
CA VAL A 36 7.40 -3.06 -2.68
C VAL A 36 8.15 -1.90 -2.03
N PHE A 37 9.18 -2.17 -1.22
CA PHE A 37 10.03 -1.14 -0.64
C PHE A 37 10.66 -0.27 -1.72
N LYS A 38 11.32 -0.89 -2.71
CA LYS A 38 11.91 -0.17 -3.87
C LYS A 38 10.89 0.65 -4.63
N VAL A 39 9.71 0.07 -4.90
CA VAL A 39 8.62 0.77 -5.59
C VAL A 39 8.20 2.02 -4.82
N ILE A 40 7.99 1.89 -3.51
CA ILE A 40 7.54 3.00 -2.67
C ILE A 40 8.64 4.05 -2.53
N THR A 41 9.88 3.67 -2.20
CA THR A 41 10.96 4.65 -2.07
C THR A 41 11.22 5.40 -3.38
N HIS A 42 11.10 4.75 -4.54
CA HIS A 42 11.10 5.44 -5.83
C HIS A 42 9.96 6.46 -5.95
N ILE A 43 8.74 6.03 -5.65
CA ILE A 43 7.54 6.86 -5.80
C ILE A 43 7.60 8.08 -4.87
N PHE A 44 8.10 7.91 -3.66
CA PHE A 44 8.13 8.93 -2.64
C PHE A 44 9.37 9.82 -2.72
N MET A 45 10.54 9.26 -3.04
CA MET A 45 11.85 9.93 -2.90
C MET A 45 12.68 9.97 -4.19
N GLY A 46 12.27 9.25 -5.24
CA GLY A 46 12.97 9.20 -6.53
C GLY A 46 14.36 8.55 -6.48
N ALA A 47 14.61 7.66 -5.51
CA ALA A 47 15.97 7.29 -5.08
C ALA A 47 16.27 5.77 -5.20
N ASP A 48 16.32 5.26 -6.43
CA ASP A 48 16.49 3.81 -6.70
C ASP A 48 17.85 3.25 -6.33
N ASP A 49 18.89 4.09 -6.45
CA ASP A 49 20.29 3.68 -6.30
C ASP A 49 21.02 4.50 -5.22
N ASP A 50 20.28 5.19 -4.34
CA ASP A 50 20.89 5.97 -3.27
C ASP A 50 21.32 5.03 -2.12
N PRO A 51 22.63 4.90 -1.82
CA PRO A 51 23.10 4.04 -0.74
C PRO A 51 22.49 4.42 0.62
N VAL A 52 22.07 5.67 0.79
CA VAL A 52 21.42 6.17 2.01
C VAL A 52 20.01 5.60 2.16
N VAL A 53 19.33 5.27 1.06
CA VAL A 53 17.97 4.68 1.05
C VAL A 53 18.01 3.16 1.23
N ALA A 54 19.11 2.51 0.84
CA ALA A 54 19.29 1.06 1.02
C ALA A 54 19.21 0.62 2.50
N ASP A 55 19.69 1.46 3.43
CA ASP A 55 19.64 1.17 4.87
C ASP A 55 18.24 1.36 5.49
N MET A 56 17.32 2.05 4.79
CA MET A 56 16.03 2.44 5.34
C MET A 56 15.08 1.25 5.55
N GLU A 57 15.16 0.19 4.74
CA GLU A 57 14.26 -0.97 4.84
C GLU A 57 14.32 -1.59 6.25
N SER A 58 15.53 -1.76 6.77
CA SER A 58 15.75 -2.30 8.13
C SER A 58 15.19 -1.38 9.21
N LEU A 59 15.32 -0.06 9.03
CA LEU A 59 14.82 0.94 9.97
C LEU A 59 13.28 0.99 9.96
N PHE A 60 12.66 0.88 8.80
CA PHE A 60 11.21 0.80 8.68
C PHE A 60 10.66 -0.49 9.28
N THR A 61 11.37 -1.60 9.12
CA THR A 61 11.01 -2.87 9.78
C THR A 61 11.04 -2.73 11.31
N GLU A 62 12.10 -2.13 11.87
CA GLU A 62 12.18 -1.85 13.31
C GLU A 62 11.09 -0.90 13.79
N LEU A 63 10.80 0.15 12.99
CA LEU A 63 9.75 1.11 13.29
C LEU A 63 8.37 0.44 13.33
N HIS A 64 8.01 -0.31 12.29
CA HIS A 64 6.74 -1.03 12.18
C HIS A 64 6.55 -2.01 13.34
N ALA A 65 7.59 -2.77 13.71
CA ALA A 65 7.54 -3.65 14.87
C ALA A 65 7.24 -2.90 16.19
N GLY A 66 7.70 -1.65 16.32
CA GLY A 66 7.40 -0.81 17.47
C GLY A 66 5.97 -0.28 17.52
N LEU A 67 5.36 0.02 16.36
CA LEU A 67 3.97 0.50 16.28
C LEU A 67 2.98 -0.50 16.88
N PHE A 68 3.24 -1.80 16.71
CA PHE A 68 2.40 -2.88 17.21
C PHE A 68 2.89 -3.50 18.53
N SER A 69 3.77 -2.79 19.25
CA SER A 69 4.33 -3.26 20.52
C SER A 69 3.76 -2.50 21.73
N LEU A 70 4.03 -3.01 22.94
CA LEU A 70 3.81 -2.24 24.15
C LEU A 70 4.75 -1.03 24.18
N ASN A 71 4.24 0.12 24.64
CA ASN A 71 4.99 1.38 24.76
C ASN A 71 6.03 1.37 25.91
N VAL A 72 6.89 0.35 25.95
CA VAL A 72 7.95 0.17 26.94
C VAL A 72 9.27 0.60 26.33
N ASN A 73 9.76 1.76 26.75
CA ASN A 73 11.01 2.34 26.22
C ASN A 73 12.24 1.88 27.02
N LEU A 74 12.49 0.57 27.04
CA LEU A 74 13.67 -0.02 27.67
C LEU A 74 14.52 -0.79 26.64
N PRO A 75 15.86 -0.84 26.79
CA PRO A 75 16.71 -1.64 25.92
C PRO A 75 16.22 -3.09 25.81
N GLY A 76 16.16 -3.60 24.58
CA GLY A 76 15.64 -4.95 24.27
C GLY A 76 14.18 -4.96 23.79
N PHE A 77 13.37 -3.96 24.12
CA PHE A 77 11.97 -3.87 23.67
C PHE A 77 11.85 -3.29 22.25
N ALA A 78 10.83 -3.74 21.51
CA ALA A 78 10.56 -3.29 20.15
C ALA A 78 10.31 -1.77 20.08
N PHE A 79 9.53 -1.21 21.00
CA PHE A 79 9.28 0.24 21.07
C PHE A 79 10.58 1.05 21.22
N HIS A 80 11.53 0.59 22.05
CA HIS A 80 12.83 1.24 22.20
C HIS A 80 13.65 1.24 20.90
N LYS A 81 13.65 0.13 20.16
CA LYS A 81 14.29 0.03 18.84
C LYS A 81 13.63 0.97 17.84
N ALA A 82 12.30 0.99 17.78
CA ALA A 82 11.54 1.85 16.89
C ALA A 82 11.80 3.36 17.12
N ILE A 83 11.91 3.80 18.38
CA ILE A 83 12.29 5.21 18.67
C ILE A 83 13.70 5.53 18.15
N LYS A 84 14.65 4.59 18.25
CA LYS A 84 16.00 4.77 17.67
C LYS A 84 15.96 4.76 16.13
N ALA A 85 15.18 3.86 15.54
CA ALA A 85 14.98 3.79 14.09
C ALA A 85 14.37 5.08 13.54
N ARG A 86 13.30 5.59 14.17
CA ARG A 86 12.70 6.89 13.83
C ARG A 86 13.71 8.02 13.85
N LYS A 87 14.55 8.13 14.88
CA LYS A 87 15.60 9.16 14.96
C LYS A 87 16.62 9.07 13.81
N LYS A 88 16.92 7.87 13.32
CA LYS A 88 17.80 7.68 12.15
C LYS A 88 17.08 8.04 10.85
N LEU A 89 15.83 7.61 10.70
CA LEU A 89 14.99 7.92 9.55
C LEU A 89 14.82 9.43 9.36
N VAL A 90 14.55 10.18 10.43
CA VAL A 90 14.46 11.65 10.39
C VAL A 90 15.74 12.25 9.81
N LYS A 91 16.93 11.82 10.27
CA LYS A 91 18.22 12.33 9.76
C LYS A 91 18.43 12.02 8.28
N ILE A 92 18.07 10.81 7.85
CA ILE A 92 18.16 10.40 6.45
C ILE A 92 17.24 11.26 5.58
N LEU A 93 15.99 11.43 6.00
CA LEU A 93 14.99 12.18 5.24
C LEU A 93 15.31 13.68 5.18
N SER A 94 15.77 14.29 6.27
CA SER A 94 16.27 15.68 6.25
C SER A 94 17.40 15.84 5.23
N TYR A 95 18.34 14.91 5.18
CA TYR A 95 19.43 14.95 4.18
C TYR A 95 18.90 14.86 2.74
N VAL A 96 17.92 13.99 2.48
CA VAL A 96 17.28 13.87 1.16
C VAL A 96 16.54 15.15 0.77
N ILE A 97 15.77 15.74 1.69
CA ILE A 97 15.04 16.99 1.48
C ILE A 97 16.01 18.16 1.21
N GLU A 98 17.09 18.27 1.98
CA GLU A 98 18.11 19.30 1.79
C GLU A 98 18.77 19.19 0.41
N ARG A 99 19.12 17.96 -0.02
CA ARG A 99 19.66 17.69 -1.36
C ARG A 99 18.71 18.13 -2.46
N LYS A 100 17.43 17.79 -2.34
CA LYS A 100 16.39 18.16 -3.31
C LYS A 100 16.17 19.66 -3.37
N THR A 101 16.11 20.32 -2.22
CA THR A 101 16.02 21.79 -2.11
C THR A 101 17.18 22.48 -2.85
N LYS A 102 18.41 22.00 -2.65
CA LYS A 102 19.59 22.52 -3.34
C LYS A 102 19.55 22.29 -4.86
N ALA A 103 18.99 21.17 -5.31
CA ALA A 103 18.85 20.87 -6.73
C ALA A 103 17.82 21.79 -7.41
N LEU A 104 16.66 22.01 -6.78
CA LEU A 104 15.61 22.90 -7.27
C LEU A 104 16.09 24.35 -7.47
N ASN A 105 17.00 24.81 -6.61
CA ASN A 105 17.58 26.16 -6.71
C ASN A 105 18.60 26.33 -7.84
N LYS A 106 19.13 25.23 -8.41
CA LYS A 106 20.14 25.27 -9.47
C LYS A 106 19.51 25.19 -10.87
N GLU A 107 18.62 24.23 -11.10
CA GLU A 107 17.78 24.14 -12.30
C GLU A 107 16.52 23.30 -11.98
N PRO A 108 15.30 23.81 -12.23
CA PRO A 108 14.10 22.99 -12.09
C PRO A 108 14.06 21.94 -13.20
N GLU A 109 14.38 20.68 -12.89
CA GLU A 109 14.15 19.56 -13.82
C GLU A 109 12.66 19.50 -14.16
N LYS A 110 12.30 19.94 -15.36
CA LYS A 110 10.95 19.80 -15.90
C LYS A 110 10.70 18.32 -16.19
N GLY A 111 10.00 17.62 -15.29
CA GLY A 111 9.31 16.37 -15.64
C GLY A 111 9.35 15.23 -14.63
N LYS A 112 10.20 15.27 -13.60
CA LYS A 112 10.31 14.19 -12.60
C LYS A 112 10.04 14.71 -11.19
N ARG A 113 8.75 14.89 -10.85
CA ARG A 113 8.35 15.20 -9.46
C ARG A 113 7.97 13.93 -8.72
N ASP A 114 8.65 13.65 -7.61
CA ASP A 114 8.24 12.63 -6.64
C ASP A 114 7.40 13.23 -5.50
N MET A 115 7.09 12.44 -4.46
CA MET A 115 6.25 12.93 -3.37
C MET A 115 6.93 14.03 -2.56
N ILE A 116 8.25 13.97 -2.35
CA ILE A 116 8.97 15.04 -1.65
C ILE A 116 8.81 16.36 -2.40
N ASP A 117 9.00 16.34 -3.73
CA ASP A 117 8.84 17.55 -4.55
C ASP A 117 7.40 18.09 -4.51
N LEU A 118 6.40 17.21 -4.41
CA LEU A 118 5.00 17.60 -4.26
C LEU A 118 4.73 18.21 -2.88
N LEU A 119 5.14 17.54 -1.80
CA LEU A 119 4.92 18.00 -0.41
C LEU A 119 5.61 19.34 -0.14
N MET A 120 6.83 19.55 -0.66
CA MET A 120 7.53 20.84 -0.56
C MET A 120 6.83 21.98 -1.31
N GLY A 121 5.97 21.65 -2.28
CA GLY A 121 5.23 22.60 -3.10
C GLY A 121 3.77 22.79 -2.68
N VAL A 122 3.28 22.05 -1.67
CA VAL A 122 1.91 22.17 -1.16
C VAL A 122 1.80 23.42 -0.30
N GLU A 123 0.75 24.20 -0.55
CA GLU A 123 0.35 25.38 0.22
C GLU A 123 -1.10 25.20 0.69
N ASP A 124 -1.43 25.67 1.89
CA ASP A 124 -2.81 25.74 2.37
C ASP A 124 -3.56 26.96 1.80
N ASP A 125 -4.81 27.15 2.20
CA ASP A 125 -5.67 28.24 1.71
C ASP A 125 -5.10 29.65 2.04
N ASP A 126 -4.23 29.74 3.06
CA ASP A 126 -3.54 30.96 3.47
C ASP A 126 -2.15 31.11 2.82
N GLY A 127 -1.76 30.18 1.95
CA GLY A 127 -0.46 30.16 1.27
C GLY A 127 0.68 29.62 2.15
N LYS A 128 0.39 29.02 3.30
CA LYS A 128 1.40 28.44 4.19
C LYS A 128 1.84 27.07 3.68
N LYS A 129 3.15 26.84 3.67
CA LYS A 129 3.76 25.56 3.30
C LYS A 129 3.86 24.61 4.48
N LEU A 130 4.01 23.32 4.18
CA LEU A 130 4.39 22.32 5.17
C LEU A 130 5.79 22.59 5.72
N GLU A 131 5.95 22.45 7.03
CA GLU A 131 7.26 22.48 7.67
C GLU A 131 8.03 21.20 7.33
N GLU A 132 9.37 21.24 7.37
CA GLU A 132 10.20 20.07 7.07
C GLU A 132 9.85 18.87 7.95
N GLU A 133 9.57 19.11 9.23
CA GLU A 133 9.17 18.07 10.19
C GLU A 133 7.87 17.37 9.78
N ASP A 134 6.88 18.14 9.29
CA ASP A 134 5.60 17.58 8.81
C ASP A 134 5.81 16.74 7.54
N ILE A 135 6.67 17.20 6.63
CA ILE A 135 7.03 16.46 5.42
C ILE A 135 7.69 15.12 5.79
N ILE A 136 8.65 15.14 6.72
CA ILE A 136 9.33 13.94 7.20
C ILE A 136 8.34 12.97 7.84
N ASP A 137 7.43 13.45 8.67
CA ASP A 137 6.43 12.62 9.34
C ASP A 137 5.45 11.98 8.36
N LEU A 138 4.99 12.74 7.35
CA LEU A 138 4.18 12.21 6.26
C LEU A 138 4.92 11.13 5.47
N LEU A 139 6.19 11.35 5.13
CA LEU A 139 7.00 10.36 4.39
C LEU A 139 7.19 9.08 5.19
N ILE A 140 7.51 9.18 6.49
CA ILE A 140 7.65 8.00 7.35
C ILE A 140 6.34 7.22 7.40
N MET A 141 5.21 7.91 7.62
CA MET A 141 3.89 7.30 7.68
C MET A 141 3.54 6.57 6.37
N PHE A 142 3.64 7.25 5.23
CA PHE A 142 3.31 6.67 3.93
C PHE A 142 4.19 5.46 3.56
N VAL A 143 5.48 5.51 3.87
CA VAL A 143 6.36 4.37 3.59
C VAL A 143 6.00 3.18 4.47
N VAL A 144 5.74 3.37 5.78
CA VAL A 144 5.31 2.28 6.66
C VAL A 144 3.99 1.66 6.19
N ASP A 145 2.98 2.50 5.96
CA ASP A 145 1.62 2.06 5.66
C ASP A 145 1.52 1.42 4.29
N GLY A 146 2.14 2.01 3.26
CA GLY A 146 2.13 1.50 1.90
C GLY A 146 2.95 0.22 1.73
N HIS A 147 4.09 0.09 2.44
CA HIS A 147 5.04 -1.02 2.26
C HIS A 147 4.49 -2.34 2.77
N GLU A 148 4.11 -2.37 4.04
CA GLU A 148 3.67 -3.60 4.70
C GLU A 148 2.34 -4.10 4.12
N SER A 149 1.39 -3.18 3.93
CA SER A 149 0.06 -3.52 3.43
C SER A 149 0.08 -4.02 1.98
N SER A 150 0.87 -3.40 1.08
CA SER A 150 0.95 -3.83 -0.31
C SER A 150 1.69 -5.16 -0.46
N ALA A 151 2.78 -5.39 0.29
CA ALA A 151 3.49 -6.66 0.26
C ALA A 151 2.61 -7.82 0.75
N LEU A 152 1.85 -7.61 1.83
CA LEU A 152 0.85 -8.57 2.30
C LEU A 152 -0.26 -8.79 1.28
N GLY A 153 -0.76 -7.72 0.65
CA GLY A 153 -1.77 -7.80 -0.40
C GLY A 153 -1.33 -8.61 -1.60
N THR A 154 -0.11 -8.40 -2.08
CA THR A 154 0.46 -9.17 -3.19
C THR A 154 0.66 -10.63 -2.78
N MET A 155 1.18 -10.90 -1.57
CA MET A 155 1.34 -12.27 -1.06
C MET A 155 0.00 -13.01 -1.03
N TRP A 156 -1.03 -12.39 -0.44
CA TRP A 156 -2.36 -12.99 -0.39
C TRP A 156 -3.00 -13.12 -1.78
N GLY A 157 -2.72 -12.20 -2.70
CA GLY A 157 -3.08 -12.33 -4.11
C GLY A 157 -2.50 -13.60 -4.73
N LEU A 158 -1.20 -13.83 -4.55
CA LEU A 158 -0.50 -15.04 -5.04
C LEU A 158 -1.06 -16.31 -4.41
N ILE A 159 -1.26 -16.33 -3.09
CA ILE A 159 -1.82 -17.49 -2.37
C ILE A 159 -3.22 -17.81 -2.90
N ASN A 160 -4.12 -16.81 -2.99
CA ASN A 160 -5.48 -17.05 -3.47
C ASN A 160 -5.51 -17.51 -4.94
N LEU A 161 -4.62 -17.00 -5.79
CA LEU A 161 -4.50 -17.49 -7.17
C LEU A 161 -3.99 -18.94 -7.20
N ALA A 162 -2.98 -19.28 -6.40
CA ALA A 162 -2.43 -20.64 -6.34
C ALA A 162 -3.44 -21.66 -5.81
N GLU A 163 -4.25 -21.28 -4.83
CA GLU A 163 -5.30 -22.13 -4.24
C GLU A 163 -6.56 -22.24 -5.11
N ASN A 164 -6.72 -21.40 -6.14
CA ASN A 164 -7.89 -21.38 -7.03
C ASN A 164 -7.48 -21.50 -8.52
N PRO A 165 -7.13 -22.69 -9.02
CA PRO A 165 -6.57 -22.88 -10.37
C PRO A 165 -7.45 -22.35 -11.51
N GLU A 166 -8.78 -22.49 -11.40
CA GLU A 166 -9.71 -21.94 -12.39
C GLU A 166 -9.74 -20.41 -12.39
N VAL A 167 -9.56 -19.79 -11.21
CA VAL A 167 -9.43 -18.33 -11.11
C VAL A 167 -8.13 -17.88 -11.74
N PHE A 168 -7.02 -18.56 -11.42
CA PHE A 168 -5.72 -18.26 -12.02
C PHE A 168 -5.74 -18.39 -13.54
N LYS A 169 -6.33 -19.47 -14.06
CA LYS A 169 -6.45 -19.69 -15.51
C LYS A 169 -7.14 -18.53 -16.21
N LYS A 170 -8.29 -18.07 -15.70
CA LYS A 170 -9.03 -16.93 -16.27
C LYS A 170 -8.29 -15.60 -16.12
N ALA A 171 -7.64 -15.36 -14.98
CA ALA A 171 -6.81 -14.18 -14.78
C ALA A 171 -5.65 -14.16 -15.79
N LYS A 172 -5.00 -15.31 -16.01
CA LYS A 172 -3.95 -15.48 -17.01
C LYS A 172 -4.46 -15.27 -18.44
N GLU A 173 -5.62 -15.82 -18.79
CA GLU A 173 -6.26 -15.60 -20.09
C GLU A 173 -6.51 -14.11 -20.35
N GLU A 174 -6.98 -13.35 -19.36
CA GLU A 174 -7.11 -11.89 -19.45
C GLU A 174 -5.76 -11.20 -19.73
N GLN A 175 -4.70 -11.55 -18.99
CA GLN A 175 -3.37 -10.97 -19.20
C GLN A 175 -2.78 -11.32 -20.57
N GLU A 176 -2.95 -12.57 -21.02
CA GLU A 176 -2.49 -13.00 -22.35
C GLU A 176 -3.23 -12.27 -23.48
N MET A 177 -4.54 -12.02 -23.34
CA MET A 177 -5.29 -11.23 -24.33
C MET A 177 -4.79 -9.79 -24.41
N ILE A 178 -4.48 -9.16 -23.27
CA ILE A 178 -3.89 -7.82 -23.22
C ILE A 178 -2.56 -7.80 -23.98
N VAL A 179 -1.68 -8.77 -23.73
CA VAL A 179 -0.39 -8.88 -24.42
C VAL A 179 -0.56 -9.14 -25.92
N ARG A 180 -1.49 -10.01 -26.33
CA ARG A 180 -1.74 -10.30 -27.76
C ARG A 180 -2.26 -9.08 -28.53
N ASN A 181 -3.07 -8.24 -27.88
CA ASN A 181 -3.62 -7.02 -28.48
C ASN A 181 -2.65 -5.82 -28.41
N ARG A 182 -1.49 -5.98 -27.76
CA ARG A 182 -0.50 -4.91 -27.62
C ARG A 182 0.16 -4.60 -28.97
N PRO A 183 0.19 -3.33 -29.40
CA PRO A 183 0.95 -2.94 -30.59
C PRO A 183 2.43 -3.30 -30.43
N SER A 184 3.07 -3.80 -31.49
CA SER A 184 4.51 -4.15 -31.47
C SER A 184 5.43 -2.98 -31.13
N THR A 185 4.96 -1.75 -31.32
CA THR A 185 5.67 -0.51 -30.97
C THR A 185 5.55 -0.13 -29.49
N GLN A 186 4.62 -0.73 -28.75
CA GLN A 186 4.40 -0.44 -27.34
C GLN A 186 5.36 -1.26 -26.47
N LYS A 187 6.12 -0.58 -25.62
CA LYS A 187 6.94 -1.20 -24.58
C LYS A 187 6.24 -1.09 -23.23
N GLY A 188 6.21 -2.22 -22.51
CA GLY A 188 5.66 -2.28 -21.17
C GLY A 188 4.14 -2.15 -21.08
N LEU A 189 3.66 -2.20 -19.84
CA LEU A 189 2.27 -2.04 -19.47
C LEU A 189 1.86 -0.55 -19.48
N THR A 190 0.62 -0.26 -19.87
CA THR A 190 0.05 1.08 -19.88
C THR A 190 -1.14 1.21 -18.93
N PHE A 191 -1.43 2.43 -18.47
CA PHE A 191 -2.63 2.72 -17.69
C PHE A 191 -3.93 2.35 -18.42
N ARG A 192 -3.93 2.42 -19.75
CA ARG A 192 -5.09 2.02 -20.56
C ARG A 192 -5.34 0.51 -20.47
N GLU A 193 -4.29 -0.30 -20.57
CA GLU A 193 -4.39 -1.75 -20.43
C GLU A 193 -4.84 -2.13 -19.01
N ILE A 194 -4.30 -1.48 -17.98
CA ILE A 194 -4.72 -1.71 -16.59
C ILE A 194 -6.21 -1.40 -16.41
N LYS A 195 -6.68 -0.26 -16.93
CA LYS A 195 -8.10 0.10 -16.90
C LYS A 195 -9.01 -0.82 -17.71
N SER A 196 -8.44 -1.58 -18.66
CA SER A 196 -9.19 -2.55 -19.46
C SER A 196 -9.34 -3.92 -18.78
N MET A 197 -8.63 -4.16 -17.67
CA MET A 197 -8.81 -5.36 -16.86
C MET A 197 -10.18 -5.33 -16.19
N THR A 198 -10.92 -6.43 -16.30
CA THR A 198 -12.28 -6.60 -15.75
C THR A 198 -12.38 -7.80 -14.83
N TYR A 199 -11.48 -8.77 -14.96
CA TYR A 199 -11.44 -9.99 -14.17
C TYR A 199 -10.49 -9.87 -12.99
N LEU A 200 -9.22 -9.48 -13.22
CA LEU A 200 -8.23 -9.35 -12.15
C LEU A 200 -8.66 -8.40 -11.02
N PRO A 201 -9.33 -7.25 -11.26
CA PRO A 201 -9.87 -6.43 -10.18
C PRO A 201 -10.84 -7.18 -9.26
N LYS A 202 -11.69 -8.07 -9.79
CA LYS A 202 -12.61 -8.89 -8.99
C LYS A 202 -11.86 -9.88 -8.11
N VAL A 203 -10.76 -10.45 -8.62
CA VAL A 203 -9.88 -11.33 -7.85
C VAL A 203 -9.28 -10.58 -6.66
N ILE A 204 -8.83 -9.34 -6.89
CA ILE A 204 -8.24 -8.50 -5.86
C ILE A 204 -9.28 -8.07 -4.84
N ASP A 205 -10.47 -7.67 -5.27
CA ASP A 205 -11.56 -7.31 -4.37
C ASP A 205 -11.97 -8.51 -3.49
N GLU A 206 -12.10 -9.71 -4.05
CA GLU A 206 -12.40 -10.92 -3.27
C GLU A 206 -11.27 -11.29 -2.30
N MET A 207 -10.01 -11.15 -2.74
CA MET A 207 -8.85 -11.34 -1.86
C MET A 207 -8.89 -10.34 -0.70
N MET A 208 -9.12 -9.06 -0.95
CA MET A 208 -9.17 -8.03 0.09
C MET A 208 -10.32 -8.27 1.07
N ARG A 209 -11.49 -8.70 0.58
CA ARG A 209 -12.64 -9.06 1.42
C ARG A 209 -12.26 -10.22 2.35
N LYS A 210 -11.78 -11.33 1.78
CA LYS A 210 -11.51 -12.57 2.53
C LYS A 210 -10.33 -12.43 3.50
N THR A 211 -9.25 -11.80 3.06
CA THR A 211 -8.06 -11.60 3.88
C THR A 211 -8.30 -10.52 4.93
N SER A 212 -8.97 -9.43 4.58
CA SER A 212 -9.15 -8.25 5.46
C SER A 212 -7.83 -7.79 6.08
N ILE A 213 -6.85 -7.42 5.23
CA ILE A 213 -5.49 -7.01 5.62
C ILE A 213 -5.53 -6.01 6.78
N ASN A 214 -6.35 -4.97 6.63
CA ASN A 214 -6.76 -4.12 7.75
C ASN A 214 -8.04 -4.68 8.34
N PHE A 215 -7.93 -5.36 9.49
CA PHE A 215 -9.06 -6.06 10.10
C PHE A 215 -10.02 -5.13 10.85
N ALA A 216 -9.55 -3.95 11.28
CA ALA A 216 -10.34 -3.00 12.04
C ALA A 216 -9.80 -1.57 11.95
N ALA A 217 -10.65 -0.62 12.38
CA ALA A 217 -10.23 0.74 12.70
C ALA A 217 -10.58 1.11 14.13
N PHE A 218 -9.68 1.86 14.76
CA PHE A 218 -9.86 2.36 16.12
C PHE A 218 -10.43 3.78 16.09
N ARG A 219 -11.37 4.05 16.99
CA ARG A 219 -12.02 5.35 17.19
C ARG A 219 -12.14 5.66 18.67
N HIS A 220 -12.37 6.93 18.98
CA HIS A 220 -12.63 7.41 20.32
C HIS A 220 -13.89 8.28 20.29
N ALA A 221 -14.86 7.99 21.14
CA ALA A 221 -16.09 8.78 21.25
C ALA A 221 -15.78 10.15 21.85
N ILE A 222 -15.93 11.22 21.06
CA ILE A 222 -15.69 12.61 21.52
C ILE A 222 -16.89 13.20 22.27
N GLU A 223 -18.05 12.55 22.14
CA GLU A 223 -19.32 12.87 22.77
C GLU A 223 -20.13 11.58 22.97
N ASP A 224 -21.23 11.68 23.70
CA ASP A 224 -22.19 10.58 23.86
C ASP A 224 -22.92 10.34 22.54
N VAL A 225 -22.90 9.10 22.03
CA VAL A 225 -23.51 8.73 20.75
C VAL A 225 -24.58 7.67 20.98
N ASN A 226 -25.81 7.93 20.51
CA ASN A 226 -26.85 6.91 20.45
C ASN A 226 -26.83 6.22 19.07
N MET A 227 -26.61 4.91 19.04
CA MET A 227 -26.55 4.09 17.83
C MET A 227 -27.40 2.84 18.03
N ASP A 228 -28.42 2.65 17.18
CA ASP A 228 -29.34 1.50 17.24
C ASP A 228 -29.92 1.21 18.63
N GLY A 229 -30.22 2.26 19.39
CA GLY A 229 -30.76 2.17 20.75
C GLY A 229 -29.71 1.95 21.85
N TYR A 230 -28.43 1.85 21.50
CA TYR A 230 -27.32 1.77 22.44
C TYR A 230 -26.64 3.12 22.62
N LEU A 231 -26.43 3.50 23.88
CA LEU A 231 -25.61 4.66 24.23
C LEU A 231 -24.14 4.25 24.28
N ILE A 232 -23.31 4.90 23.46
CA ILE A 232 -21.84 4.84 23.52
C ILE A 232 -21.38 6.10 24.25
N PRO A 233 -20.89 6.00 25.50
CA PRO A 233 -20.48 7.18 26.26
C PRO A 233 -19.24 7.84 25.69
N LYS A 234 -19.15 9.16 25.85
CA LYS A 234 -17.95 9.95 25.62
C LYS A 234 -16.75 9.32 26.34
N GLY A 235 -15.62 9.30 25.65
CA GLY A 235 -14.37 8.73 26.17
C GLY A 235 -14.18 7.25 25.85
N TRP A 236 -15.20 6.54 25.36
CA TRP A 236 -15.06 5.14 25.01
C TRP A 236 -14.19 4.94 23.77
N LYS A 237 -13.39 3.88 23.80
CA LYS A 237 -12.66 3.38 22.62
C LYS A 237 -13.59 2.48 21.84
N ILE A 238 -13.69 2.74 20.54
CA ILE A 238 -14.55 2.00 19.62
C ILE A 238 -13.65 1.25 18.63
N LEU A 239 -13.93 -0.03 18.44
CA LEU A 239 -13.29 -0.87 17.42
C LEU A 239 -14.31 -1.13 16.31
N VAL A 240 -14.11 -0.54 15.14
CA VAL A 240 -14.89 -0.87 13.94
C VAL A 240 -14.28 -2.10 13.30
N TRP A 241 -14.90 -3.25 13.47
CA TRP A 241 -14.36 -4.54 13.03
C TRP A 241 -14.73 -4.83 11.57
N TYR A 242 -13.91 -4.36 10.63
CA TYR A 242 -14.12 -4.55 9.18
C TYR A 242 -14.25 -6.01 8.77
N ARG A 243 -13.40 -6.88 9.33
CA ARG A 243 -13.47 -8.32 9.04
C ARG A 243 -14.82 -8.95 9.41
N ALA A 244 -15.50 -8.46 10.45
CA ALA A 244 -16.83 -8.96 10.81
C ALA A 244 -17.86 -8.65 9.70
N ILE A 245 -17.80 -7.43 9.13
CA ILE A 245 -18.65 -7.01 8.01
C ILE A 245 -18.35 -7.86 6.76
N HIS A 246 -17.08 -8.01 6.40
CA HIS A 246 -16.68 -8.80 5.23
C HIS A 246 -17.01 -10.29 5.34
N MET A 247 -17.21 -10.80 6.56
CA MET A 247 -17.50 -12.20 6.85
C MET A 247 -18.96 -12.44 7.30
N ASP A 248 -19.83 -11.43 7.21
CA ASP A 248 -21.19 -11.53 7.71
C ASP A 248 -22.08 -12.36 6.75
N PRO A 249 -22.63 -13.52 7.19
CA PRO A 249 -23.52 -14.33 6.37
C PRO A 249 -24.83 -13.62 5.98
N GLN A 250 -25.23 -12.56 6.69
CA GLN A 250 -26.39 -11.74 6.35
C GLN A 250 -26.13 -10.80 5.16
N ILE A 251 -24.87 -10.44 4.95
CA ILE A 251 -24.42 -9.64 3.80
C ILE A 251 -24.12 -10.56 2.62
N ASP A 252 -23.40 -11.64 2.88
CA ASP A 252 -23.00 -12.65 1.91
C ASP A 252 -23.23 -14.05 2.46
N PRO A 253 -24.17 -14.85 1.91
CA PRO A 253 -24.49 -16.18 2.43
C PRO A 253 -23.32 -17.17 2.56
N ASN A 254 -22.26 -17.02 1.76
CA ASN A 254 -21.13 -17.96 1.75
C ASN A 254 -19.78 -17.25 1.93
N PRO A 255 -19.56 -16.47 3.00
CA PRO A 255 -18.49 -15.47 3.04
C PRO A 255 -17.08 -16.07 3.07
N HIS A 256 -16.93 -17.36 3.37
CA HIS A 256 -15.64 -18.06 3.38
C HIS A 256 -15.22 -18.60 2.00
N GLU A 257 -16.15 -18.73 1.07
CA GLU A 257 -15.85 -19.16 -0.30
C GLU A 257 -15.22 -18.02 -1.10
N PHE A 258 -14.15 -18.33 -1.84
CA PHE A 258 -13.55 -17.40 -2.80
C PHE A 258 -14.39 -17.39 -4.07
N ASN A 259 -15.37 -16.48 -4.15
CA ASN A 259 -16.38 -16.50 -5.21
C ASN A 259 -16.48 -15.14 -5.89
N LEU A 260 -16.03 -15.10 -7.15
CA LEU A 260 -16.00 -13.86 -7.93
C LEU A 260 -17.38 -13.41 -8.43
N LYS A 261 -18.39 -14.29 -8.42
CA LYS A 261 -19.75 -13.93 -8.88
C LYS A 261 -20.41 -12.85 -8.03
N ARG A 262 -19.90 -12.63 -6.80
CA ARG A 262 -20.30 -11.53 -5.91
C ARG A 262 -20.09 -10.16 -6.55
N TRP A 263 -19.15 -10.07 -7.50
CA TRP A 263 -18.77 -8.85 -8.18
C TRP A 263 -19.40 -8.73 -9.59
N ASP A 264 -20.33 -9.62 -9.95
CA ASP A 264 -20.96 -9.64 -11.29
C ASP A 264 -22.28 -8.80 -11.36
N ASN A 265 -22.91 -8.43 -10.23
CA ASN A 265 -24.23 -7.76 -10.18
C ASN A 265 -24.27 -6.50 -9.28
N ASP A 266 -25.18 -5.55 -9.59
CA ASP A 266 -25.72 -4.37 -8.86
C ASP A 266 -24.83 -3.53 -7.91
N GLY A 267 -23.52 -3.73 -7.93
CA GLY A 267 -22.60 -3.06 -7.02
C GLY A 267 -22.68 -3.61 -5.60
N VAL A 268 -21.59 -3.49 -4.86
CA VAL A 268 -21.58 -3.88 -3.46
C VAL A 268 -22.44 -2.90 -2.66
N LYS A 269 -23.34 -3.43 -1.82
CA LYS A 269 -24.13 -2.61 -0.89
C LYS A 269 -23.21 -1.65 -0.13
N THR A 270 -23.63 -0.40 0.01
CA THR A 270 -22.85 0.60 0.74
C THR A 270 -22.50 0.08 2.14
N GLY A 271 -21.21 0.13 2.48
CA GLY A 271 -20.71 -0.35 3.77
C GLY A 271 -20.47 -1.86 3.87
N ALA A 272 -20.87 -2.67 2.88
CA ALA A 272 -20.65 -4.13 2.90
C ALA A 272 -19.22 -4.54 2.46
N PHE A 273 -18.48 -3.64 1.81
CA PHE A 273 -17.09 -3.84 1.43
C PHE A 273 -16.30 -2.56 1.65
N ILE A 274 -15.42 -2.58 2.66
CA ILE A 274 -14.64 -1.43 3.13
C ILE A 274 -13.18 -1.81 3.40
N PRO A 275 -12.48 -2.43 2.43
CA PRO A 275 -11.09 -2.89 2.61
C PRO A 275 -10.10 -1.76 2.88
N PHE A 276 -10.47 -0.54 2.48
CA PHE A 276 -9.71 0.70 2.66
C PHE A 276 -10.35 1.64 3.70
N GLY A 277 -11.29 1.14 4.49
CA GLY A 277 -12.12 1.97 5.37
C GLY A 277 -13.17 2.78 4.62
N ALA A 278 -13.74 3.79 5.28
CA ALA A 278 -14.80 4.63 4.75
C ALA A 278 -14.79 6.05 5.37
N GLY A 279 -15.57 6.96 4.78
CA GLY A 279 -15.75 8.33 5.25
C GLY A 279 -14.52 9.21 5.00
N THR A 280 -14.34 10.23 5.84
CA THR A 280 -13.26 11.23 5.72
C THR A 280 -11.85 10.68 5.98
N ARG A 281 -11.74 9.42 6.40
CA ARG A 281 -10.49 8.71 6.71
C ARG A 281 -10.32 7.47 5.83
N ILE A 282 -10.88 7.47 4.63
CA ILE A 282 -10.60 6.45 3.62
C ILE A 282 -9.10 6.47 3.27
N CYS A 283 -8.50 5.29 3.07
CA CYS A 283 -7.07 5.15 2.80
C CYS A 283 -6.64 6.03 1.60
N PRO A 284 -5.69 6.97 1.78
CA PRO A 284 -5.23 7.85 0.70
C PRO A 284 -4.43 7.09 -0.37
N GLU A 285 -3.84 5.95 -0.02
CA GLU A 285 -2.96 5.15 -0.89
C GLU A 285 -3.71 4.01 -1.59
N ARG A 286 -5.05 3.99 -1.54
CA ARG A 286 -5.90 2.96 -2.16
C ARG A 286 -5.48 2.64 -3.60
N ASP A 287 -5.38 3.67 -4.44
CA ASP A 287 -5.05 3.48 -5.85
C ASP A 287 -3.61 2.99 -6.03
N LEU A 288 -2.68 3.41 -5.16
CA LEU A 288 -1.31 2.91 -5.19
C LEU A 288 -1.28 1.42 -4.83
N ALA A 289 -1.92 1.03 -3.72
CA ALA A 289 -2.01 -0.35 -3.28
C ALA A 289 -2.64 -1.27 -4.34
N ILE A 290 -3.81 -0.91 -4.88
CA ILE A 290 -4.46 -1.70 -5.94
C ILE A 290 -3.53 -1.85 -7.15
N ASN A 291 -2.91 -0.76 -7.58
CA ASN A 291 -1.99 -0.80 -8.71
C ASN A 291 -0.74 -1.64 -8.44
N THR A 292 -0.19 -1.63 -7.23
CA THR A 292 0.96 -2.48 -6.85
C THR A 292 0.59 -3.95 -6.75
N ILE A 293 -0.64 -4.27 -6.32
CA ILE A 293 -1.11 -5.67 -6.22
C ILE A 293 -1.50 -6.24 -7.59
N CYS A 294 -2.06 -5.41 -8.48
CA CYS A 294 -2.45 -5.82 -9.84
C CYS A 294 -1.27 -6.12 -10.77
N ARG A 295 -0.06 -5.63 -10.46
CA ARG A 295 1.06 -5.52 -11.39
C ARG A 295 2.23 -6.39 -10.93
#